data_AF-A0A8H5G8P3-F1
#
_entry.id   AF-A0A8H5G8P3-F1
#
_cell.length_a   1.000
_cell.length_b   1.000
_cell.length_c   1.000
_cell.angle_alpha   90.00
_cell.angle_beta   90.00
_cell.angle_gamma   90.00
#
_symmetry.space_group_name_H-M   'P 1'
#
loop_
_entity.id
_entity.type
_entity.pdbx_description
1 polymer ?
#
loop_
_entity_poly.entity_id
_entity_poly.type
_entity_poly.pdbx_seq_one_letter_code
_entity_poly.pdbx_strand_id
1 'polypeptide(L)'
;MVSEGKSTDYLNDDVSRERVVLSATVIASLQSRMKDEQNHIGDLSREVEKLQKEIEKRKGVVAKIKDLLSPIRQIPQEMLVEIFSHYIQLQNAEVKGPDFGVLGRKCVYRRLLPVVLLSLICSQWKQIVDTTPRLWTQLRIFVYNWFYPVTPPPQTVVVKWIQRSGSLPL
;
A
#
# COMPACT_ATOMS: atom_id res chain seq x y z
N MET A 1 3.22 -70.81 11.28
CA MET A 1 2.14 -71.73 10.87
C MET A 1 1.15 -70.89 10.08
N VAL A 2 1.21 -70.96 8.74
CA VAL A 2 0.37 -71.84 7.89
C VAL A 2 -1.04 -71.23 7.81
N SER A 3 -1.65 -70.90 6.67
CA SER A 3 -1.34 -71.03 5.24
C SER A 3 -2.42 -70.28 4.45
N GLU A 4 -2.13 -69.99 3.17
CA GLU A 4 -3.05 -70.00 2.01
C GLU A 4 -4.23 -69.00 2.00
N GLY A 5 -4.40 -68.15 0.99
CA GLY A 5 -4.23 -68.38 -0.44
C GLY A 5 -5.62 -68.48 -1.06
N LYS A 6 -6.08 -67.41 -1.73
CA LYS A 6 -7.05 -67.50 -2.84
C LYS A 6 -7.30 -66.14 -3.52
N SER A 7 -7.41 -66.26 -4.84
CA SER A 7 -8.19 -65.40 -5.73
C SER A 7 -7.52 -64.11 -6.19
N THR A 8 -6.91 -64.14 -7.37
CA THR A 8 -7.33 -63.34 -8.54
C THR A 8 -6.41 -63.67 -9.73
N ASP A 9 -6.62 -64.85 -10.28
CA ASP A 9 -6.58 -65.00 -11.74
C ASP A 9 -8.00 -64.67 -12.26
N TYR A 10 -8.11 -64.35 -13.54
CA TYR A 10 -9.32 -63.89 -14.26
C TYR A 10 -9.61 -62.40 -14.18
N LEU A 11 -8.75 -61.57 -14.79
CA LEU A 11 -9.15 -60.52 -15.74
C LEU A 11 -7.94 -60.26 -16.66
N ASN A 12 -7.59 -61.30 -17.41
CA ASN A 12 -6.86 -61.15 -18.66
C ASN A 12 -7.83 -60.50 -19.67
N ASP A 13 -7.24 -59.70 -20.57
CA ASP A 13 -7.75 -59.47 -21.92
C ASP A 13 -9.11 -58.78 -22.06
N ASP A 14 -9.16 -57.44 -22.04
CA ASP A 14 -9.82 -56.71 -23.15
C ASP A 14 -9.66 -55.16 -23.13
N VAL A 15 -8.43 -54.66 -23.00
CA VAL A 15 -8.15 -53.29 -23.48
C VAL A 15 -7.12 -53.39 -24.61
N SER A 16 -7.55 -54.14 -25.62
CA SER A 16 -6.97 -54.11 -26.95
C SER A 16 -6.97 -52.67 -27.44
N ARG A 17 -5.79 -52.07 -27.34
CA ARG A 17 -5.36 -50.86 -28.03
C ARG A 17 -5.89 -50.87 -29.46
N GLU A 18 -6.94 -50.12 -29.71
CA GLU A 18 -7.33 -49.72 -31.05
C GLU A 18 -6.24 -48.77 -31.57
N ARG A 19 -5.15 -49.34 -32.10
CA ARG A 19 -4.17 -48.58 -32.88
C ARG A 19 -4.85 -48.21 -34.18
N VAL A 20 -5.45 -47.02 -34.20
CA VAL A 20 -5.81 -46.37 -35.45
C VAL A 20 -4.51 -46.16 -36.23
N VAL A 21 -4.23 -47.03 -37.20
CA VAL A 21 -3.09 -46.90 -38.11
C VAL A 21 -3.47 -45.82 -39.12
N LEU A 22 -3.25 -44.56 -38.74
CA LEU A 22 -3.39 -43.42 -39.64
C LEU A 22 -2.33 -43.53 -40.73
N SER A 23 -2.71 -43.36 -42.00
CA SER A 23 -1.75 -43.37 -43.11
C SER A 23 -0.75 -42.22 -42.95
N ALA A 24 0.47 -42.40 -43.44
CA ALA A 24 1.53 -41.39 -43.36
C ALA A 24 1.08 -40.01 -43.88
N THR A 25 0.18 -39.99 -44.87
CA THR A 25 -0.43 -38.78 -45.44
C THR A 25 -1.33 -38.05 -44.46
N VAL A 26 -2.11 -38.78 -43.66
CA VAL A 26 -2.99 -38.19 -42.62
C VAL A 26 -2.16 -37.70 -41.43
N ILE A 27 -1.10 -38.41 -41.08
CA ILE A 27 -0.16 -37.95 -40.04
C ILE A 27 0.52 -36.65 -40.45
N ALA A 28 0.99 -36.54 -41.70
CA ALA A 28 1.62 -35.33 -42.22
C ALA A 28 0.66 -34.12 -42.28
N SER A 29 -0.61 -34.33 -42.66
CA SER A 29 -1.60 -33.25 -42.71
C SER A 29 -1.99 -32.76 -41.30
N LEU A 30 -2.10 -33.65 -40.32
CA LEU A 30 -2.31 -33.30 -38.92
C LEU A 30 -1.11 -32.55 -38.34
N GLN A 31 0.12 -32.96 -38.65
CA GLN A 31 1.33 -32.24 -38.24
C GLN A 31 1.41 -30.83 -38.83
N SER A 32 1.02 -30.65 -40.10
CA SER A 32 0.94 -29.31 -40.71
C SER A 32 -0.07 -28.44 -39.97
N ARG A 33 -1.30 -28.93 -39.74
CA ARG A 33 -2.32 -28.19 -39.01
C ARG A 33 -1.89 -27.86 -37.58
N MET A 34 -1.26 -28.79 -36.88
CA MET A 34 -0.70 -28.54 -35.54
C MET A 34 0.34 -27.41 -35.57
N LYS A 35 1.18 -27.36 -36.61
CA LYS A 35 2.17 -26.32 -36.77
C LYS A 35 1.53 -24.96 -37.06
N ASP A 36 0.47 -24.93 -37.86
CA ASP A 36 -0.28 -23.72 -38.17
C ASP A 36 -0.96 -23.16 -36.92
N GLU A 37 -1.62 -24.02 -36.13
CA GLU A 37 -2.20 -23.63 -34.84
C GLU A 37 -1.14 -23.16 -33.84
N GLN A 38 0.02 -23.83 -33.80
CA GLN A 38 1.12 -23.41 -32.94
C GLN A 38 1.66 -22.02 -33.31
N ASN A 39 1.74 -21.71 -34.60
CA ASN A 39 2.10 -20.38 -35.08
C ASN A 39 1.03 -19.35 -34.71
N HIS A 40 -0.26 -19.70 -34.87
CA HIS A 40 -1.37 -18.83 -34.54
C HIS A 40 -1.43 -18.50 -33.04
N ILE A 41 -1.22 -19.50 -32.18
CA ILE A 41 -1.08 -19.31 -30.73
C ILE A 41 0.10 -18.38 -30.42
N GLY A 42 1.22 -18.53 -31.13
CA GLY A 42 2.38 -17.65 -30.99
C GLY A 42 2.07 -16.20 -31.34
N ASP A 43 1.36 -15.96 -32.44
CA ASP A 43 0.98 -14.62 -32.87
C ASP A 43 -0.05 -13.98 -31.95
N LEU A 44 -1.07 -14.73 -31.51
CA LEU A 44 -2.02 -14.30 -30.48
C LEU A 44 -1.31 -13.96 -29.16
N SER A 45 -0.35 -14.77 -28.74
CA SER A 45 0.42 -14.52 -27.52
C SER A 45 1.21 -13.21 -27.60
N ARG A 46 1.81 -12.92 -28.75
CA ARG A 46 2.50 -11.64 -29.00
C ARG A 46 1.54 -10.46 -28.96
N GLU A 47 0.34 -10.61 -29.51
CA GLU A 47 -0.68 -9.57 -29.47
C GLU A 47 -1.18 -9.30 -28.04
N VAL A 48 -1.41 -10.35 -27.25
CA VAL A 48 -1.73 -10.23 -25.83
C VAL A 48 -0.63 -9.48 -25.08
N GLU A 49 0.63 -9.80 -25.33
CA GLU A 49 1.76 -9.14 -24.68
C GLU A 49 1.85 -7.66 -25.04
N LYS A 50 1.58 -7.32 -26.31
CA LYS A 50 1.51 -5.93 -26.79
C LYS A 50 0.38 -5.16 -26.12
N LEU A 51 -0.82 -5.74 -26.06
CA LEU A 51 -1.98 -5.13 -25.42
C LEU A 51 -1.78 -4.96 -23.92
N GLN A 52 -1.16 -5.92 -23.24
CA GLN A 52 -0.79 -5.81 -21.83
C GLN A 52 0.16 -4.64 -21.58
N LYS A 53 1.19 -4.47 -22.42
CA LYS A 53 2.10 -3.31 -22.34
C LYS A 53 1.36 -1.99 -22.50
N GLU A 54 0.40 -1.91 -23.43
CA GLU A 54 -0.42 -0.71 -23.64
C GLU A 54 -1.37 -0.44 -22.46
N ILE A 55 -1.95 -1.50 -21.86
CA ILE A 55 -2.77 -1.38 -20.64
C ILE A 55 -1.94 -0.81 -19.49
N GLU A 56 -0.74 -1.34 -19.23
CA GLU A 56 0.12 -0.85 -18.15
C GLU A 56 0.55 0.61 -18.37
N LYS A 57 0.87 0.96 -19.62
CA LYS A 57 1.14 2.35 -20.00
C LYS A 57 -0.04 3.27 -19.69
N ARG A 58 -1.26 2.86 -20.08
CA ARG A 58 -2.49 3.65 -19.85
C ARG A 58 -2.85 3.74 -18.37
N LYS A 59 -2.68 2.66 -17.61
CA LYS A 59 -2.83 2.67 -16.15
C LYS A 59 -1.90 3.68 -15.49
N GLY A 60 -0.64 3.75 -15.95
CA GLY A 60 0.32 4.76 -15.49
C GLY A 60 -0.15 6.19 -15.74
N VAL A 61 -0.73 6.47 -16.92
CA VAL A 61 -1.32 7.79 -17.24
C VAL A 61 -2.52 8.08 -16.32
N VAL A 62 -3.44 7.14 -16.16
CA VAL A 62 -4.60 7.30 -15.27
C VAL A 62 -4.16 7.54 -13.84
N ALA A 63 -3.14 6.84 -13.34
CA ALA A 63 -2.61 7.04 -11.98
C ALA A 63 -2.06 8.46 -11.80
N LYS A 64 -1.33 8.99 -12.79
CA LYS A 64 -0.84 10.38 -12.76
C LYS A 64 -1.99 11.39 -12.78
N ILE A 65 -2.98 11.20 -13.65
CA ILE A 65 -4.16 12.07 -13.70
C ILE A 65 -4.91 12.01 -12.36
N LYS A 66 -5.11 10.83 -11.78
CA LYS A 66 -5.74 10.67 -10.46
C LYS A 66 -4.96 11.37 -9.35
N ASP A 67 -3.62 11.31 -9.37
CA ASP A 67 -2.80 12.04 -8.41
C ASP A 67 -2.95 13.56 -8.55
N LEU A 68 -2.93 14.08 -9.79
CA LEU A 68 -3.15 15.50 -10.08
C LEU A 68 -4.58 15.96 -9.72
N LEU A 69 -5.57 15.10 -9.95
CA LEU A 69 -6.96 15.34 -9.60
C LEU A 69 -7.29 15.03 -8.14
N SER A 70 -6.30 14.63 -7.33
CA SER A 70 -6.50 14.37 -5.92
C SER A 70 -7.09 15.63 -5.27
N PRO A 71 -8.24 15.53 -4.58
CA PRO A 71 -8.91 16.70 -3.99
C PRO A 71 -7.96 17.53 -3.13
N ILE A 72 -7.02 16.87 -2.45
CA ILE A 72 -6.06 17.50 -1.55
C ILE A 72 -5.07 18.44 -2.25
N ARG A 73 -4.80 18.22 -3.54
CA ARG A 73 -3.90 19.07 -4.35
C ARG A 73 -4.63 20.24 -5.00
N GLN A 74 -5.97 20.18 -5.06
CA GLN A 74 -6.82 21.23 -5.63
C GLN A 74 -7.25 22.26 -4.58
N ILE A 75 -7.12 21.94 -3.30
CA ILE A 75 -7.42 22.87 -2.22
C ILE A 75 -6.34 23.95 -2.19
N PRO A 76 -6.71 25.25 -2.21
CA PRO A 76 -5.78 26.35 -2.03
C PRO A 76 -4.97 26.20 -0.73
N GLN A 77 -3.73 26.66 -0.74
CA GLN A 77 -2.84 26.52 0.41
C GLN A 77 -3.43 27.17 1.67
N GLU A 78 -4.13 28.29 1.53
CA GLU A 78 -4.77 29.03 2.61
C GLU A 78 -5.82 28.17 3.33
N MET A 79 -6.60 27.41 2.56
CA MET A 79 -7.62 26.51 3.10
C MET A 79 -6.98 25.30 3.82
N LEU A 80 -5.88 24.77 3.29
CA LEU A 80 -5.12 23.72 3.98
C LEU A 80 -4.56 24.20 5.32
N VAL A 81 -4.03 25.44 5.36
CA VAL A 81 -3.54 26.05 6.61
C VAL A 81 -4.65 26.17 7.65
N GLU A 82 -5.85 26.56 7.24
CA GLU A 82 -6.99 26.68 8.15
C GLU A 82 -7.45 25.30 8.66
N ILE A 83 -7.53 24.30 7.77
CA ILE A 83 -7.82 22.91 8.15
C ILE A 83 -6.79 22.39 9.15
N PHE A 84 -5.50 22.64 8.91
CA PHE A 84 -4.42 22.23 9.81
C PHE A 84 -4.53 22.91 11.16
N SER A 85 -4.83 24.21 11.17
CA SER A 85 -5.01 24.99 12.39
C SER A 85 -6.15 24.41 13.24
N HIS A 86 -7.30 24.14 12.63
CA HIS A 86 -8.43 23.51 13.32
C HIS A 86 -8.12 22.09 13.80
N TYR A 87 -7.46 21.28 12.97
CA TYR A 87 -7.05 19.93 13.36
C TYR A 87 -6.13 19.95 14.60
N ILE A 88 -5.10 20.81 14.60
CA ILE A 88 -4.19 20.96 15.74
C ILE A 88 -4.96 21.41 16.99
N GLN A 89 -5.85 22.39 16.87
CA GLN A 89 -6.67 22.87 17.98
C GLN A 89 -7.57 21.78 18.57
N LEU A 90 -8.24 20.98 17.72
CA LEU A 90 -9.10 19.88 18.16
C LEU A 90 -8.30 18.82 18.91
N GLN A 91 -7.18 18.37 18.35
CA GLN A 91 -6.29 17.41 19.01
C GLN A 91 -5.75 17.94 20.33
N ASN A 92 -5.52 19.25 20.41
CA ASN A 92 -5.10 19.91 21.64
C ASN A 92 -6.24 20.01 22.68
N ALA A 93 -7.49 20.17 22.26
CA ALA A 93 -8.65 20.27 23.15
C ALA A 93 -9.03 18.94 23.82
N GLU A 94 -8.84 17.81 23.13
CA GLU A 94 -9.23 16.46 23.59
C GLU A 94 -8.42 15.94 24.80
N VAL A 95 -7.30 16.59 25.17
CA VAL A 95 -6.37 16.13 26.23
C VAL A 95 -6.75 16.64 27.64
N LYS A 96 -7.95 17.20 27.84
CA LYS A 96 -8.39 17.75 29.14
C LYS A 96 -8.89 16.70 30.16
N GLY A 97 -8.87 15.41 29.84
CA GLY A 97 -9.27 14.35 30.77
C GLY A 97 -8.08 13.76 31.55
N PRO A 98 -8.24 13.38 32.83
CA PRO A 98 -7.21 12.63 33.54
C PRO A 98 -7.02 11.27 32.86
N ASP A 99 -5.83 11.04 32.30
CA ASP A 99 -5.44 9.79 31.63
C ASP A 99 -5.34 8.65 32.66
N PHE A 100 -6.48 8.07 33.02
CA PHE A 100 -6.58 6.79 33.76
C PHE A 100 -7.55 5.83 33.04
N GLY A 101 -7.42 5.70 31.73
CA GLY A 101 -8.27 4.81 30.92
C GLY A 101 -7.49 3.68 30.24
N VAL A 102 -7.30 2.58 30.97
CA VAL A 102 -7.25 1.11 30.69
C VAL A 102 -7.13 0.56 29.23
N LEU A 103 -6.98 1.35 28.17
CA LEU A 103 -6.80 0.88 26.79
C LEU A 103 -5.42 1.29 26.26
N GLY A 104 -4.40 0.56 26.73
CA GLY A 104 -2.97 0.70 26.41
C GLY A 104 -2.56 0.48 24.93
N ARG A 105 -3.38 0.88 23.95
CA ARG A 105 -3.02 0.84 22.52
C ARG A 105 -3.22 2.17 21.76
N LYS A 106 -3.79 3.23 22.38
CA LYS A 106 -4.05 4.50 21.67
C LYS A 106 -2.88 5.50 21.63
N CYS A 107 -1.73 5.23 22.27
CA CYS A 107 -0.78 6.31 22.60
C CYS A 107 0.61 6.19 21.94
N VAL A 108 0.68 5.84 20.66
CA VAL A 108 1.87 6.18 19.84
C VAL A 108 1.67 7.55 19.19
N TYR A 109 0.50 7.79 18.60
CA TYR A 109 0.14 9.08 17.99
C TYR A 109 -0.08 10.19 19.01
N ARG A 110 -0.51 9.87 20.25
CA ARG A 110 -0.61 10.87 21.34
C ARG A 110 0.74 11.47 21.74
N ARG A 111 1.85 10.77 21.46
CA ARG A 111 3.21 11.25 21.77
C ARG A 111 3.76 12.18 20.70
N LEU A 112 3.25 12.10 19.47
CA LEU A 112 3.69 12.92 18.35
C LEU A 112 2.80 14.16 18.27
N LEU A 113 3.44 15.33 18.22
CA LEU A 113 2.72 16.60 18.16
C LEU A 113 1.93 16.69 16.84
N PRO A 114 0.67 17.13 16.83
CA PRO A 114 -0.20 17.10 15.64
C PRO A 114 0.42 17.77 14.40
N VAL A 115 1.12 18.89 14.59
CA VAL A 115 1.83 19.59 13.49
C VAL A 115 2.95 18.74 12.88
N VAL A 116 3.62 17.90 13.68
CA VAL A 116 4.65 16.99 13.19
C VAL A 116 4.01 15.87 12.37
N LEU A 117 2.86 15.33 12.81
CA LEU A 117 2.13 14.31 12.05
C LEU A 117 1.71 14.81 10.68
N LEU A 118 1.23 16.06 10.58
CA LEU A 118 0.88 16.67 9.29
C LEU A 118 2.10 16.73 8.34
N SER A 119 3.29 16.99 8.87
CA SER A 119 4.52 17.06 8.06
C SER A 119 5.00 15.70 7.51
N LEU A 120 4.44 14.57 7.97
CA LEU A 120 4.82 13.23 7.55
C LEU A 120 3.97 12.68 6.40
N ILE A 121 2.89 13.37 6.02
CA ILE A 121 1.91 12.85 5.05
C ILE A 121 2.42 12.97 3.61
N CYS A 122 2.86 14.15 3.20
CA CYS A 122 3.46 14.37 1.88
C CYS A 122 4.37 15.61 1.87
N SER A 123 5.15 15.78 0.81
CA SER A 123 6.08 16.90 0.66
C SER A 123 5.38 18.27 0.66
N GLN A 124 4.20 18.38 0.05
CA GLN A 124 3.42 19.62 0.04
C GLN A 124 2.97 20.01 1.45
N TRP A 125 2.46 19.06 2.23
CA TRP A 125 2.02 19.30 3.60
C TRP A 125 3.19 19.67 4.50
N LYS A 126 4.33 18.99 4.33
CA LYS A 126 5.58 19.37 4.97
C LYS A 126 5.98 20.81 4.67
N GLN A 127 5.95 21.22 3.40
CA GLN A 127 6.30 22.58 3.01
C GLN A 127 5.35 23.60 3.63
N ILE A 128 4.03 23.36 3.59
CA ILE A 128 3.03 24.25 4.20
C ILE A 128 3.28 24.37 5.70
N VAL A 129 3.47 23.24 6.38
CA VAL A 129 3.74 23.20 7.82
C VAL A 129 5.03 23.95 8.16
N ASP A 130 6.11 23.71 7.41
CA ASP A 130 7.42 24.32 7.67
C ASP A 130 7.43 25.84 7.36
N THR A 131 6.57 26.33 6.46
CA THR A 131 6.48 27.74 6.04
C THR A 131 5.39 28.56 6.75
N THR A 132 4.58 27.93 7.61
CA THR A 132 3.46 28.60 8.29
C THR A 132 3.71 28.70 9.80
N PRO A 133 4.28 29.82 10.28
CA PRO A 133 4.64 29.99 11.70
C PRO A 133 3.46 29.83 12.66
N ARG A 134 2.25 30.19 12.23
CA ARG A 134 1.02 30.09 13.03
C ARG A 134 0.71 28.67 13.50
N LEU A 135 1.18 27.64 12.79
CA LEU A 135 0.99 26.24 13.18
C LEU A 135 1.93 25.79 14.31
N TRP A 136 2.96 26.58 14.60
CA TRP A 136 3.98 26.30 15.60
C TRP A 136 3.80 27.11 16.90
N THR A 137 2.71 27.85 17.06
CA THR A 137 2.48 28.72 18.24
C THR A 137 2.05 27.95 19.49
N GLN A 138 2.03 26.62 19.48
CA GLN A 138 1.65 25.80 20.64
C GLN A 138 2.58 24.60 20.79
N LEU A 139 3.49 24.64 21.76
CA LEU A 139 4.35 23.53 22.11
C LEU A 139 3.85 22.81 23.37
N ARG A 140 3.61 21.51 23.27
CA ARG A 140 3.24 20.67 24.43
C ARG A 140 4.39 19.73 24.77
N ILE A 141 4.83 19.77 26.03
CA ILE A 141 5.87 18.88 26.54
C ILE A 141 5.23 18.00 27.61
N PHE A 142 5.19 16.70 27.36
CA PHE A 142 4.69 15.73 28.32
C PHE A 142 5.83 15.34 29.27
N VAL A 143 5.74 15.77 30.53
CA VAL A 143 6.73 15.46 31.58
C VAL A 143 6.09 14.53 32.60
N TYR A 144 5.74 13.30 32.22
CA TYR A 144 5.22 12.32 33.18
C TYR A 144 5.66 10.89 32.86
N ASN A 145 6.42 10.29 33.77
CA ASN A 145 6.04 9.13 34.59
C ASN A 145 7.23 8.70 35.47
N TRP A 146 7.09 8.66 36.80
CA TRP A 146 8.12 8.12 37.71
C TRP A 146 8.44 6.63 37.43
N PHE A 147 7.51 5.90 36.79
CA PHE A 147 7.67 4.48 36.45
C PHE A 147 8.23 4.24 35.03
N TYR A 148 8.22 5.26 34.15
CA TYR A 148 8.75 5.17 32.79
C TYR A 148 9.25 6.55 32.36
N PRO A 149 10.58 6.82 32.38
CA PRO A 149 11.10 8.11 31.94
C PRO A 149 10.80 8.27 30.45
N VAL A 150 9.76 9.02 30.12
CA VAL A 150 9.58 9.57 28.78
C VAL A 150 10.69 10.59 28.63
N THR A 151 11.62 10.32 27.71
CA THR A 151 12.67 11.29 27.41
C THR A 151 11.99 12.57 26.91
N PRO A 152 12.28 13.72 27.52
CA PRO A 152 11.78 14.98 26.99
C PRO A 152 12.23 15.11 25.53
N PRO A 153 11.44 15.82 24.69
CA PRO A 153 11.84 16.06 23.32
C PRO A 153 13.27 16.65 23.31
N PRO A 154 14.17 16.14 22.44
CA PRO A 154 15.53 16.66 22.37
C PRO A 154 15.53 18.18 22.25
N GLN A 155 16.49 18.86 22.89
CA GLN A 155 16.59 20.33 22.83
C GLN A 155 16.58 20.85 21.38
N THR A 156 17.15 20.09 20.45
CA THR A 156 17.16 20.40 19.02
C THR A 156 15.75 20.51 18.41
N VAL A 157 14.78 19.73 18.91
CA VAL A 157 13.38 19.79 18.48
C VAL A 157 12.72 21.07 19.01
N VAL A 158 12.96 21.40 20.28
CA VAL A 158 12.43 22.63 20.90
C VAL A 158 13.00 23.88 20.22
N VAL A 159 14.30 23.91 19.94
CA VAL A 159 14.94 25.02 19.21
C VAL A 159 14.35 25.17 17.81
N LYS A 160 14.19 24.06 17.07
CA LYS A 160 13.53 24.09 15.75
C LYS A 160 12.09 24.59 15.84
N TRP A 161 11.38 24.24 16.92
CA TRP A 161 10.02 24.71 17.15
C TRP A 161 9.97 26.23 17.30
N ILE A 162 10.83 26.78 18.16
CA ILE A 162 10.94 28.22 18.42
C ILE A 162 11.34 28.97 17.14
N GLN A 163 12.30 28.43 16.38
CA GLN A 163 12.69 29.02 15.10
C GLN A 163 11.52 29.07 14.11
N ARG A 164 10.65 28.06 14.12
CA ARG A 164 9.52 27.96 13.19
C ARG A 164 8.32 28.80 13.61
N SER A 165 8.10 29.03 14.90
CA SER A 165 7.06 29.97 15.36
C SER A 165 7.39 31.42 14.99
N GLY A 166 8.65 31.72 14.66
CA GLY A 166 9.08 33.04 14.22
C GLY A 166 8.86 34.08 15.31
N SER A 167 8.22 35.20 14.95
CA SER A 167 7.90 36.30 15.89
C SER A 167 6.53 36.15 16.57
N LEU A 168 5.82 35.03 16.36
CA LEU A 168 4.52 34.82 16.96
C LEU A 168 4.65 34.32 18.41
N PRO A 169 3.71 34.69 19.30
CA PRO A 169 3.73 34.21 20.67
C PRO A 169 3.53 32.69 20.73
N LEU A 170 4.27 32.04 21.62
CA LEU A 170 4.15 30.63 22.00
C LEU A 170 3.26 30.48 23.25
#